data_AF-A0A8S1EL37-F1
#
_entry.id   AF-A0A8S1EL37-F1
#
_cell.length_a   1.000
_cell.length_b   1.000
_cell.length_c   1.000
_cell.angle_alpha   90.00
_cell.angle_beta   90.00
_cell.angle_gamma   90.00
#
_symmetry.space_group_name_H-M   'P 1'
#
loop_
_entity.id
_entity.type
_entity.pdbx_description
1 polymer ?
#
loop_
_entity_poly.entity_id
_entity_poly.type
_entity_poly.pdbx_seq_one_letter_code
_entity_poly.pdbx_strand_id
1 'polypeptide(L)'
;MIGKTILFVSALVLLSECAPKVDECSISDNLIALECKPKADKLRANLKKAEEGNNLINLEFMKNLQNSCEETFKCMKPAKCEKIIQSMSGLEKNCEKMKEMATPIGQCLLKNPPEFAPSSVCNGFFKVDKMKMEADKRCKYMRENKECVFKWFEEKCGKEIRKDLEDKNSAIGKAYNC
;
A
#
# COMPACT_ATOMS: atom_id res chain seq x y z
N MET A 1 21.13 9.40 -0.83
CA MET A 1 20.58 8.22 -0.11
C MET A 1 19.62 8.67 0.99
N ILE A 2 18.51 9.30 0.63
CA ILE A 2 17.46 9.73 1.58
C ILE A 2 16.18 9.64 0.76
N GLY A 3 15.34 8.63 0.99
CA GLY A 3 14.10 8.48 0.20
C GLY A 3 13.40 7.13 0.33
N LYS A 4 14.14 6.04 0.61
CA LYS A 4 13.52 4.71 0.80
C LYS A 4 12.80 4.52 2.14
N THR A 5 13.03 5.41 3.11
CA THR A 5 12.58 5.22 4.50
C THR A 5 11.18 5.77 4.79
N ILE A 6 10.67 6.71 3.99
CA ILE A 6 9.50 7.53 4.42
C ILE A 6 8.16 6.78 4.26
N LEU A 7 8.03 5.85 3.30
CA LEU A 7 6.76 5.14 3.07
C LEU A 7 6.47 4.03 4.09
N PHE A 8 7.49 3.49 4.77
CA PHE A 8 7.33 2.35 5.70
C PHE A 8 7.27 2.75 7.18
N VAL A 9 7.92 3.85 7.58
CA VAL A 9 7.95 4.30 8.98
C VAL A 9 6.54 4.64 9.50
N SER A 10 5.65 5.16 8.65
CA SER A 10 4.28 5.49 9.05
C SER A 10 3.43 4.26 9.42
N ALA A 11 3.72 3.08 8.86
CA ALA A 11 3.02 1.84 9.20
C ALA A 11 3.54 1.21 10.51
N LEU A 12 4.81 1.42 10.86
CA LEU A 12 5.41 0.83 12.06
C LEU A 12 5.02 1.55 13.36
N VAL A 13 4.83 2.87 13.30
CA VAL A 13 4.42 3.68 14.47
C VAL A 13 3.04 3.25 14.99
N LEU A 14 2.11 2.89 14.10
CA LEU A 14 0.76 2.44 14.48
C LEU A 14 0.77 1.08 15.20
N LEU A 15 1.76 0.22 14.95
CA LEU A 15 1.84 -1.08 15.61
C LEU A 15 2.48 -0.98 17.01
N SER A 16 3.31 0.03 17.31
CA SER A 16 4.08 0.13 18.58
C SER A 16 3.23 0.53 19.76
N GLU A 17 2.05 1.07 19.50
CA GLU A 17 1.15 1.58 20.53
C GLU A 17 0.05 0.59 20.90
N CYS A 18 0.08 -0.65 20.39
CA CYS A 18 -0.84 -1.72 20.80
C CYS A 18 -0.53 -2.31 22.20
N ALA A 19 0.03 -1.51 23.12
CA ALA A 19 0.04 -1.84 24.55
C ALA A 19 -1.07 -1.01 25.21
N PRO A 20 -2.29 -1.55 25.37
CA PRO A 20 -3.39 -0.80 25.94
C PRO A 20 -3.08 -0.41 27.40
N LYS A 21 -3.15 0.88 27.71
CA LYS A 21 -3.50 1.33 29.07
C LYS A 21 -4.92 0.81 29.34
N VAL A 22 -5.10 0.14 30.47
CA VAL A 22 -6.17 -0.83 30.77
C VAL A 22 -7.59 -0.23 30.89
N ASP A 23 -7.80 1.08 30.72
CA ASP A 23 -9.03 1.73 31.23
C ASP A 23 -10.17 2.04 30.23
N GLU A 24 -10.11 1.65 28.95
CA GLU A 24 -11.17 2.05 27.98
C GLU A 24 -11.74 0.94 27.08
N CYS A 25 -11.19 -0.28 27.08
CA CYS A 25 -11.70 -1.39 26.26
C CYS A 25 -12.39 -2.45 27.12
N SER A 26 -13.37 -3.17 26.55
CA SER A 26 -14.00 -4.29 27.25
C SER A 26 -13.04 -5.47 27.45
N ILE A 27 -13.32 -6.34 28.43
CA ILE A 27 -12.57 -7.60 28.60
C ILE A 27 -12.58 -8.43 27.31
N SER A 28 -13.71 -8.45 26.59
CA SER A 28 -13.83 -9.15 25.30
C SER A 28 -12.87 -8.60 24.25
N ASP A 29 -12.70 -7.27 24.18
CA ASP A 29 -11.76 -6.63 23.26
C ASP A 29 -10.31 -6.94 23.62
N ASN A 30 -10.00 -6.98 24.92
CA ASN A 30 -8.67 -7.34 25.40
C ASN A 30 -8.33 -8.80 25.06
N LEU A 31 -9.30 -9.72 25.15
CA LEU A 31 -9.12 -11.11 24.72
C LEU A 31 -8.85 -11.22 23.22
N ILE A 32 -9.61 -10.48 22.39
CA ILE A 32 -9.35 -10.42 20.93
C ILE A 32 -7.93 -9.91 20.67
N ALA A 33 -7.49 -8.85 21.34
CA ALA A 33 -6.14 -8.32 21.17
C ALA A 33 -5.05 -9.35 21.54
N LEU A 34 -5.25 -10.11 22.63
CA LEU A 34 -4.34 -11.18 23.04
C LEU A 34 -4.32 -12.34 22.04
N GLU A 35 -5.48 -12.78 21.55
CA GLU A 35 -5.59 -13.85 20.55
C GLU A 35 -4.96 -13.46 19.20
N CYS A 36 -5.10 -12.19 18.80
CA CYS A 36 -4.57 -11.70 17.54
C CYS A 36 -3.11 -11.27 17.61
N LYS A 37 -2.54 -11.11 18.81
CA LYS A 37 -1.15 -10.68 19.03
C LYS A 37 -0.12 -11.45 18.19
N PRO A 38 -0.16 -12.80 18.09
CA PRO A 38 0.83 -13.54 17.29
C PRO A 38 0.78 -13.18 15.80
N LYS A 39 -0.40 -12.84 15.26
CA LYS A 39 -0.55 -12.43 13.85
C LYS A 39 0.01 -11.03 13.64
N ALA A 40 -0.28 -10.11 14.56
CA ALA A 40 0.29 -8.76 14.54
C ALA A 40 1.82 -8.80 14.65
N ASP A 41 2.37 -9.65 15.52
CA ASP A 41 3.82 -9.82 15.68
C ASP A 41 4.47 -10.40 14.40
N LYS A 42 3.81 -11.35 13.71
CA LYS A 42 4.25 -11.87 12.40
C LYS A 42 4.25 -10.78 11.32
N LEU A 43 3.18 -9.98 11.22
CA LEU A 43 3.11 -8.85 10.30
C LEU A 43 4.24 -7.87 10.56
N ARG A 44 4.49 -7.54 11.83
CA ARG A 44 5.54 -6.61 12.25
C ARG A 44 6.94 -7.11 11.91
N ALA A 45 7.21 -8.40 12.11
CA ALA A 45 8.46 -9.02 11.73
C ALA A 45 8.68 -8.98 10.20
N ASN A 46 7.63 -9.20 9.41
CA ASN A 46 7.71 -9.08 7.95
C ASN A 46 7.95 -7.63 7.50
N LEU A 47 7.30 -6.65 8.12
CA LEU A 47 7.56 -5.23 7.86
C LEU A 47 9.02 -4.85 8.16
N LYS A 48 9.54 -5.27 9.30
CA LYS A 48 10.95 -5.02 9.67
C LYS A 48 11.93 -5.59 8.65
N LYS A 49 11.68 -6.80 8.14
CA LYS A 49 12.49 -7.39 7.05
C LYS A 49 12.44 -6.56 5.75
N ALA A 50 11.31 -5.91 5.47
CA ALA A 50 11.18 -5.03 4.30
C ALA A 50 12.07 -3.77 4.45
N GLU A 51 12.16 -3.22 5.66
CA GLU A 51 12.99 -2.04 5.96
C GLU A 51 14.49 -2.34 5.91
N GLU A 52 14.89 -3.53 6.38
CA GLU A 52 16.30 -3.92 6.50
C GLU A 52 16.92 -4.38 5.17
N GLY A 53 16.10 -4.74 4.16
CA GLY A 53 16.57 -5.40 2.95
C GLY A 53 16.48 -4.56 1.68
N ASN A 54 17.63 -4.22 1.06
CA ASN A 54 17.64 -3.57 -0.26
C ASN A 54 17.22 -4.49 -1.44
N ASN A 55 17.11 -5.82 -1.24
CA ASN A 55 16.83 -6.81 -2.30
C ASN A 55 15.74 -7.85 -1.93
N LEU A 56 15.04 -7.70 -0.79
CA LEU A 56 14.04 -8.68 -0.31
C LEU A 56 12.63 -8.44 -0.88
N ILE A 57 12.36 -7.25 -1.42
CA ILE A 57 11.03 -6.89 -1.90
C ILE A 57 10.82 -7.47 -3.29
N ASN A 58 10.32 -8.70 -3.34
CA ASN A 58 9.86 -9.39 -4.53
C ASN A 58 8.37 -9.75 -4.40
N LEU A 59 7.79 -10.33 -5.46
CA LEU A 59 6.37 -10.67 -5.52
C LEU A 59 5.95 -11.63 -4.38
N GLU A 60 6.76 -12.64 -4.10
CA GLU A 60 6.49 -13.62 -3.05
C GLU A 60 6.51 -12.98 -1.66
N PHE A 61 7.51 -12.14 -1.40
CA PHE A 61 7.60 -11.37 -0.16
C PHE A 61 6.39 -10.45 0.03
N MET A 62 5.99 -9.72 -1.02
CA MET A 62 4.82 -8.84 -0.95
C MET A 62 3.51 -9.61 -0.76
N LYS A 63 3.37 -10.80 -1.37
CA LYS A 63 2.23 -11.71 -1.09
C LYS A 63 2.22 -12.18 0.36
N ASN A 64 3.37 -12.55 0.91
CA ASN A 64 3.48 -12.96 2.31
C ASN A 64 3.15 -11.82 3.28
N LEU A 65 3.57 -10.60 2.95
CA LEU A 65 3.26 -9.40 3.70
C LEU A 65 1.75 -9.08 3.63
N GLN A 66 1.16 -9.10 2.43
CA GLN A 66 -0.28 -8.95 2.21
C GLN A 66 -1.08 -9.98 3.04
N ASN A 67 -0.73 -11.27 2.93
CA ASN A 67 -1.41 -12.34 3.65
C ASN A 67 -1.34 -12.14 5.17
N SER A 68 -0.17 -11.76 5.69
CA SER A 68 -0.01 -11.48 7.13
C SER A 68 -0.84 -10.28 7.58
N CYS A 69 -0.99 -9.27 6.70
CA CYS A 69 -1.82 -8.10 6.94
C CYS A 69 -3.30 -8.47 7.00
N GLU A 70 -3.79 -9.21 6.00
CA GLU A 70 -5.19 -9.68 5.94
C GLU A 70 -5.53 -10.61 7.10
N GLU A 71 -4.63 -11.52 7.48
CA GLU A 71 -4.80 -12.40 8.64
C GLU A 71 -4.97 -11.60 9.94
N THR A 72 -4.14 -10.57 10.13
CA THR A 72 -4.18 -9.70 11.31
C THR A 72 -5.48 -8.88 11.32
N PHE A 73 -5.83 -8.26 10.19
CA PHE A 73 -7.06 -7.47 10.06
C PHE A 73 -8.31 -8.32 10.32
N LYS A 74 -8.42 -9.50 9.69
CA LYS A 74 -9.55 -10.42 9.91
C LYS A 74 -9.69 -10.85 11.36
N CYS A 75 -8.56 -11.08 12.04
CA CYS A 75 -8.56 -11.46 13.44
C CYS A 75 -9.09 -10.34 14.35
N MET A 76 -8.65 -9.10 14.13
CA MET A 76 -9.02 -7.97 15.00
C MET A 76 -10.43 -7.44 14.70
N LYS A 77 -11.01 -7.76 13.53
CA LYS A 77 -12.30 -7.24 13.03
C LYS A 77 -13.50 -7.34 14.01
N PRO A 78 -13.61 -8.36 14.87
CA PRO A 78 -14.71 -8.44 15.82
C PRO A 78 -14.63 -7.42 16.97
N ALA A 79 -13.48 -6.77 17.18
CA ALA A 79 -13.29 -5.82 18.27
C ALA A 79 -14.20 -4.58 18.11
N LYS A 80 -14.74 -4.12 19.23
CA LYS A 80 -15.63 -2.96 19.33
C LYS A 80 -14.95 -1.75 19.99
N CYS A 81 -13.81 -1.97 20.65
CA CYS A 81 -13.07 -0.88 21.26
C CYS A 81 -12.62 0.14 20.21
N GLU A 82 -12.90 1.43 20.44
CA GLU A 82 -12.63 2.49 19.47
C GLU A 82 -11.16 2.59 19.08
N LYS A 83 -10.25 2.45 20.05
CA LYS A 83 -8.80 2.40 19.80
C LYS A 83 -8.40 1.28 18.85
N ILE A 84 -9.01 0.10 19.01
CA ILE A 84 -8.75 -1.04 18.12
C ILE A 84 -9.31 -0.75 16.73
N ILE A 85 -10.54 -0.22 16.65
CA ILE A 85 -11.18 0.16 15.38
C ILE A 85 -10.35 1.20 14.61
N GLN A 86 -9.82 2.22 15.30
CA GLN A 86 -8.96 3.24 14.69
C GLN A 86 -7.67 2.63 14.13
N SER A 87 -6.97 1.80 14.92
CA SER A 87 -5.79 1.07 14.45
C SER A 87 -6.09 0.14 13.27
N MET A 88 -7.28 -0.48 13.27
CA MET A 88 -7.75 -1.35 12.20
C MET A 88 -8.03 -0.61 10.89
N SER A 89 -8.61 0.60 10.94
CA SER A 89 -8.84 1.43 9.74
C SER A 89 -7.52 1.79 9.05
N GLY A 90 -6.47 2.05 9.83
CA GLY A 90 -5.10 2.21 9.30
C GLY A 90 -4.55 0.92 8.70
N LEU A 91 -4.77 -0.21 9.37
CA LEU A 91 -4.32 -1.52 8.92
C LEU A 91 -4.99 -1.94 7.60
N GLU A 92 -6.30 -1.77 7.46
CA GLU A 92 -7.07 -2.12 6.25
C GLU A 92 -6.50 -1.43 5.01
N LYS A 93 -6.34 -0.10 5.08
CA LYS A 93 -5.76 0.71 3.99
C LYS A 93 -4.34 0.27 3.66
N ASN A 94 -3.56 -0.13 4.65
CA ASN A 94 -2.20 -0.64 4.43
C ASN A 94 -2.23 -2.04 3.77
N CYS A 95 -3.16 -2.91 4.15
CA CYS A 95 -3.33 -4.21 3.50
C CYS A 95 -3.73 -4.04 2.03
N GLU A 96 -4.60 -3.09 1.71
CA GLU A 96 -4.97 -2.76 0.32
C GLU A 96 -3.76 -2.29 -0.49
N LYS A 97 -2.96 -1.37 0.06
CA LYS A 97 -1.70 -0.95 -0.58
C LYS A 97 -0.73 -2.11 -0.79
N MET A 98 -0.59 -3.00 0.19
CA MET A 98 0.26 -4.19 0.05
C MET A 98 -0.26 -5.13 -1.05
N LYS A 99 -1.58 -5.29 -1.15
CA LYS A 99 -2.22 -6.07 -2.20
C LYS A 99 -1.95 -5.48 -3.59
N GLU A 100 -2.01 -4.16 -3.74
CA GLU A 100 -1.64 -3.47 -4.98
C GLU A 100 -0.15 -3.70 -5.31
N MET A 101 0.72 -3.60 -4.31
CA MET A 101 2.17 -3.81 -4.47
C MET A 101 2.53 -5.29 -4.73
N ALA A 102 1.65 -6.22 -4.38
CA ALA A 102 1.73 -7.64 -4.70
C ALA A 102 1.20 -7.98 -6.11
N THR A 103 1.00 -6.98 -6.98
CA THR A 103 0.70 -7.17 -8.41
C THR A 103 1.94 -6.96 -9.29
N PRO A 104 1.94 -7.42 -10.55
CA PRO A 104 3.03 -7.13 -11.50
C PRO A 104 3.29 -5.62 -11.67
N ILE A 105 2.23 -4.81 -11.74
CA ILE A 105 2.32 -3.33 -11.80
C ILE A 105 2.96 -2.77 -10.52
N GLY A 106 2.55 -3.25 -9.36
CA GLY A 106 3.12 -2.85 -8.07
C GLY A 106 4.61 -3.18 -7.94
N GLN A 107 5.01 -4.37 -8.38
CA GLN A 107 6.42 -4.80 -8.42
C GLN A 107 7.25 -3.95 -9.40
N CYS A 108 6.66 -3.58 -10.54
CA CYS A 108 7.27 -2.66 -11.48
C CYS A 108 7.56 -1.30 -10.83
N LEU A 109 6.60 -0.73 -10.12
CA LEU A 109 6.75 0.55 -9.41
C LEU A 109 7.78 0.49 -8.27
N LEU A 110 7.86 -0.63 -7.55
CA LEU A 110 8.87 -0.84 -6.52
C LEU A 110 10.31 -0.85 -7.08
N LYS A 111 10.50 -1.48 -8.25
CA LYS A 111 11.80 -1.56 -8.93
C LYS A 111 12.15 -0.28 -9.68
N ASN A 112 11.15 0.42 -10.19
CA ASN A 112 11.28 1.65 -10.95
C ASN A 112 10.44 2.75 -10.30
N PRO A 113 10.81 3.29 -9.13
CA PRO A 113 10.01 4.32 -8.49
C PRO A 113 9.89 5.53 -9.43
N PRO A 114 8.67 6.01 -9.73
CA PRO A 114 8.48 7.09 -10.69
C PRO A 114 9.13 8.42 -10.26
N GLU A 115 9.45 8.55 -8.99
CA GLU A 115 10.22 9.65 -8.39
C GLU A 115 11.62 9.80 -9.01
N PHE A 116 12.17 8.70 -9.55
CA PHE A 116 13.44 8.67 -10.28
C PHE A 116 13.26 8.66 -11.81
N ALA A 117 12.02 8.73 -12.31
CA ALA A 117 11.79 8.85 -13.74
C ALA A 117 12.34 10.20 -14.22
N PRO A 118 13.16 10.22 -15.30
CA PRO A 118 13.66 11.47 -15.85
C PRO A 118 12.49 12.40 -16.20
N SER A 119 12.67 13.70 -15.97
CA SER A 119 11.65 14.74 -16.21
C SER A 119 11.09 14.76 -17.63
N SER A 120 11.78 14.11 -18.57
CA SER A 120 11.38 13.94 -19.97
C SER A 120 10.28 12.91 -20.18
N VAL A 121 10.02 12.01 -19.22
CA VAL A 121 8.89 11.08 -19.33
C VAL A 121 7.68 11.64 -18.62
N CYS A 122 6.62 11.90 -19.39
CA CYS A 122 5.29 12.19 -18.88
C CYS A 122 5.11 13.52 -18.14
N ASN A 123 5.74 14.62 -18.56
CA ASN A 123 5.42 16.01 -18.13
C ASN A 123 5.05 16.17 -16.63
N GLY A 124 5.77 15.51 -15.73
CA GLY A 124 5.49 15.61 -14.30
C GLY A 124 4.24 14.89 -13.81
N PHE A 125 3.60 14.02 -14.60
CA PHE A 125 2.49 13.17 -14.20
C PHE A 125 2.75 12.52 -12.84
N PHE A 126 3.92 11.92 -12.64
CA PHE A 126 4.27 11.28 -11.37
C PHE A 126 4.61 12.26 -10.24
N LYS A 127 4.92 13.52 -10.55
CA LYS A 127 5.26 14.56 -9.56
C LYS A 127 4.04 15.30 -9.02
N VAL A 128 2.93 15.26 -9.75
CA VAL A 128 1.69 15.95 -9.36
C VAL A 128 0.89 15.08 -8.40
N ASP A 129 0.50 15.66 -7.26
CA ASP A 129 -0.44 15.06 -6.32
C ASP A 129 -1.88 15.25 -6.84
N LYS A 130 -2.41 14.21 -7.48
CA LYS A 130 -3.72 14.24 -8.12
C LYS A 130 -4.87 14.24 -7.11
N MET A 131 -4.63 13.79 -5.88
CA MET A 131 -5.67 13.80 -4.85
C MET A 131 -6.05 15.21 -4.41
N LYS A 132 -5.17 16.20 -4.66
CA LYS A 132 -5.45 17.63 -4.45
C LYS A 132 -6.18 18.31 -5.61
N MET A 133 -6.44 17.59 -6.70
CA MET A 133 -7.20 18.11 -7.84
C MET A 133 -8.70 17.84 -7.65
N GLU A 134 -9.51 18.78 -8.15
CA GLU A 134 -10.93 18.53 -8.40
C GLU A 134 -11.12 17.27 -9.27
N ALA A 135 -12.19 16.51 -9.00
CA ALA A 135 -12.42 15.22 -9.63
C ALA A 135 -12.38 15.30 -11.17
N ASP A 136 -13.09 16.25 -11.78
CA ASP A 136 -13.11 16.41 -13.24
C ASP A 136 -11.74 16.75 -13.83
N LYS A 137 -10.96 17.60 -13.12
CA LYS A 137 -9.60 17.96 -13.52
C LYS A 137 -8.66 16.76 -13.41
N ARG A 138 -8.78 15.97 -12.34
CA ARG A 138 -8.05 14.73 -12.15
C ARG A 138 -8.34 13.75 -13.29
N CYS A 139 -9.61 13.51 -13.60
CA CYS A 139 -9.99 12.55 -14.64
C CYS A 139 -9.56 12.99 -16.03
N LYS A 140 -9.66 14.29 -16.34
CA LYS A 140 -9.11 14.86 -17.57
C LYS A 140 -7.58 14.67 -17.64
N TYR A 141 -6.87 15.02 -16.58
CA TYR A 141 -5.41 14.90 -16.49
C TYR A 141 -4.93 13.44 -16.66
N MET A 142 -5.64 12.49 -16.04
CA MET A 142 -5.37 11.05 -16.20
C MET A 142 -5.56 10.59 -17.65
N ARG A 143 -6.66 11.01 -18.29
CA ARG A 143 -6.97 10.64 -19.68
C ARG A 143 -5.92 11.21 -20.65
N GLU A 144 -5.51 12.45 -20.46
CA GLU A 144 -4.52 13.13 -21.31
C GLU A 144 -3.12 12.51 -21.18
N ASN A 145 -2.76 11.99 -20.01
CA ASN A 145 -1.44 11.40 -19.76
C ASN A 145 -1.41 9.87 -19.87
N LYS A 146 -2.57 9.22 -20.08
CA LYS A 146 -2.71 7.74 -20.09
C LYS A 146 -1.68 7.06 -20.97
N GLU A 147 -1.61 7.45 -22.24
CA GLU A 147 -0.74 6.78 -23.21
C GLU A 147 0.74 6.89 -22.82
N CYS A 148 1.13 8.04 -22.30
CA CYS A 148 2.49 8.22 -21.85
C CYS A 148 2.80 7.36 -20.61
N VAL A 149 1.87 7.23 -19.67
CA VAL A 149 2.01 6.34 -18.51
C VAL A 149 2.14 4.90 -18.97
N PHE A 150 1.32 4.46 -19.92
CA PHE A 150 1.35 3.09 -20.44
C PHE A 150 2.67 2.80 -21.16
N LYS A 151 3.17 3.74 -21.95
CA LYS A 151 4.51 3.64 -22.57
C LYS A 151 5.62 3.57 -21.53
N TRP A 152 5.58 4.38 -20.47
CA TRP A 152 6.58 4.30 -19.41
C TRP A 152 6.59 2.92 -18.75
N PHE A 153 5.40 2.36 -18.47
CA PHE A 153 5.30 1.00 -17.94
C PHE A 153 5.79 -0.06 -18.93
N GLU A 154 5.49 0.08 -20.22
CA GLU A 154 6.01 -0.80 -21.27
C GLU A 154 7.54 -0.76 -21.33
N GLU A 155 8.12 0.43 -21.33
CA GLU A 155 9.57 0.65 -21.43
C GLU A 155 10.31 0.12 -20.19
N LYS A 156 9.74 0.30 -19.00
CA LYS A 156 10.40 -0.08 -17.74
C LYS A 156 10.12 -1.51 -17.32
N CYS A 157 8.99 -2.05 -17.74
CA CYS A 157 8.44 -3.27 -17.14
C CYS A 157 7.85 -4.26 -18.14
N GLY A 158 7.89 -3.97 -19.45
CA GLY A 158 7.52 -4.92 -20.49
C GLY A 158 6.11 -4.73 -21.04
N LYS A 159 5.89 -5.30 -22.23
CA LYS A 159 4.62 -5.21 -22.99
C LYS A 159 3.46 -5.90 -22.28
N GLU A 160 3.76 -6.90 -21.48
CA GLU A 160 2.79 -7.62 -20.65
C GLU A 160 2.17 -6.71 -19.58
N ILE A 161 2.94 -5.78 -19.00
CA ILE A 161 2.43 -4.82 -18.01
C ILE A 161 1.54 -3.78 -18.69
N ARG A 162 1.91 -3.32 -19.90
CA ARG A 162 1.05 -2.47 -20.71
C ARG A 162 -0.30 -3.13 -20.98
N LYS A 163 -0.29 -4.40 -21.38
CA LYS A 163 -1.52 -5.15 -21.62
C LYS A 163 -2.37 -5.27 -20.34
N ASP A 164 -1.76 -5.58 -19.20
CA ASP A 164 -2.46 -5.63 -17.91
C ASP A 164 -3.08 -4.27 -17.52
N LEU A 165 -2.40 -3.15 -17.83
CA LEU A 165 -2.93 -1.80 -17.63
C LEU A 165 -4.08 -1.45 -18.59
N GLU A 166 -4.01 -1.91 -19.84
CA GLU A 166 -5.08 -1.74 -20.84
C GLU A 166 -6.33 -2.53 -20.45
N ASP A 167 -6.16 -3.78 -20.01
CA ASP A 167 -7.24 -4.65 -19.54
C ASP A 167 -7.87 -4.12 -18.24
N LYS A 168 -7.04 -3.58 -17.33
CA LYS A 168 -7.47 -2.96 -16.07
C LYS A 168 -7.75 -1.46 -16.19
N ASN A 169 -7.84 -0.90 -17.40
CA ASN A 169 -8.00 0.53 -17.60
C ASN A 169 -9.31 1.08 -16.97
N SER A 170 -10.34 0.23 -16.80
CA SER A 170 -11.55 0.55 -16.03
C SER A 170 -11.31 0.63 -14.51
N ALA A 171 -10.32 -0.11 -13.98
CA ALA A 171 -9.93 -0.11 -12.58
C ALA A 171 -8.99 1.06 -12.24
N ILE A 172 -8.13 1.50 -13.17
CA ILE A 172 -7.30 2.70 -12.99
C ILE A 172 -8.20 3.93 -12.92
N GLY A 173 -9.22 4.05 -13.78
CA GLY A 173 -10.24 5.10 -13.63
C GLY A 173 -10.83 5.11 -12.22
N LYS A 174 -11.36 3.97 -11.79
CA LYS A 174 -11.98 3.80 -10.46
C LYS A 174 -11.04 4.16 -9.30
N ALA A 175 -9.76 3.77 -9.37
CA ALA A 175 -8.76 4.05 -8.33
C ALA A 175 -8.51 5.56 -8.13
N TYR A 176 -8.74 6.37 -9.17
CA TYR A 176 -8.64 7.83 -9.10
C TYR A 176 -10.01 8.51 -9.02
N ASN A 177 -11.08 7.79 -8.68
CA ASN A 177 -12.47 8.30 -8.69
C ASN A 177 -12.84 8.95 -10.03
N CYS A 178 -12.48 8.23 -11.09
CA CYS A 178 -12.84 8.40 -12.49
C CYS A 178 -13.45 7.08 -13.00
#